data_AF-A0A8X6VTS6-F1
#
_entry.id   AF-A0A8X6VTS6-F1
#
_cell.length_a   1.000
_cell.length_b   1.000
_cell.length_c   1.000
_cell.angle_alpha   90.00
_cell.angle_beta   90.00
_cell.angle_gamma   90.00
#
_symmetry.space_group_name_H-M   'P 1'
#
loop_
_entity.id
_entity.type
_entity.pdbx_description
1 polymer ?
#
loop_
_entity_poly.entity_id
_entity_poly.type
_entity_poly.pdbx_seq_one_letter_code
_entity_poly.pdbx_strand_id
1 'polypeptide(L)'
;MSSRNHIDDFMRGRIIGKIEKVQKITDVARVFDIAHSVASRLWKSFKTTGMCSRRHVGGRVRKNIQEKDRYPTCSIMVWAGIMINGRTRLHGVANGTMTGQRCIDEVLLPHVRLFRGAVGDKFVFMDDNATCHRTLAVQYCLDSEVIQRLV
;
A
#
# COMPACT_ATOMS: atom_id res chain seq x y z
N MET A 1 32.39 -20.06 7.74
CA MET A 1 30.92 -20.03 7.54
C MET A 1 30.54 -18.60 7.19
N SER A 2 30.14 -18.31 5.95
CA SER A 2 29.88 -16.93 5.48
C SER A 2 28.37 -16.68 5.45
N SER A 3 27.90 -15.83 6.37
CA SER A 3 26.52 -15.33 6.39
C SER A 3 26.26 -14.53 5.12
N ARG A 4 25.45 -15.07 4.20
CA ARG A 4 24.92 -14.30 3.07
C ARG A 4 23.86 -13.34 3.60
N ASN A 5 24.27 -12.13 4.01
CA ASN A 5 23.37 -11.07 4.41
C ASN A 5 22.41 -10.76 3.25
N HIS A 6 21.15 -11.17 3.41
CA HIS A 6 20.11 -10.96 2.41
C HIS A 6 19.71 -9.48 2.41
N ILE A 7 20.07 -8.75 1.35
CA ILE A 7 19.62 -7.36 1.16
C ILE A 7 18.11 -7.37 0.87
N ASP A 8 17.33 -6.87 1.83
CA ASP A 8 15.89 -6.69 1.71
C ASP A 8 15.49 -5.56 0.73
N ASP A 9 14.21 -5.50 0.37
CA ASP A 9 13.70 -4.54 -0.61
C ASP A 9 13.79 -3.08 -0.13
N PHE A 10 13.79 -2.84 1.19
CA PHE A 10 13.97 -1.50 1.76
C PHE A 10 15.40 -0.99 1.53
N MET A 11 16.41 -1.81 1.83
CA MET A 11 17.81 -1.50 1.57
C MET A 11 18.09 -1.33 0.08
N ARG A 12 17.48 -2.15 -0.79
CA ARG A 12 17.56 -2.00 -2.25
C ARG A 12 17.05 -0.64 -2.72
N GLY A 13 15.90 -0.20 -2.21
CA GLY A 13 15.33 1.12 -2.53
C GLY A 13 16.25 2.27 -2.10
N ARG A 14 16.85 2.19 -0.91
CA ARG A 14 17.80 3.21 -0.44
C ARG A 14 19.08 3.29 -1.27
N ILE A 15 19.62 2.15 -1.71
CA ILE A 15 20.80 2.09 -2.59
C ILE A 15 20.48 2.74 -3.93
N ILE A 16 19.38 2.36 -4.58
CA ILE A 16 18.98 2.90 -5.89
C ILE A 16 18.70 4.40 -5.80
N GLY A 17 17.95 4.84 -4.80
CA GLY A 17 17.64 6.27 -4.62
C GLY A 17 18.87 7.14 -4.36
N LYS A 18 19.95 6.59 -3.76
CA LYS A 18 21.23 7.31 -3.65
C LYS A 18 21.98 7.37 -4.98
N ILE A 19 21.95 6.30 -5.77
CA ILE A 19 22.59 6.27 -7.10
C ILE A 19 21.87 7.25 -8.06
N GLU A 20 20.54 7.35 -8.01
CA GLU A 20 19.76 8.33 -8.81
C GLU A 20 20.08 9.78 -8.47
N LYS A 21 20.39 10.08 -7.19
CA LYS A 21 20.85 11.40 -6.74
C LYS A 21 22.31 11.72 -7.14
N VAL A 22 22.78 11.12 -8.23
CA VAL A 22 24.10 11.31 -8.86
C VAL A 22 25.28 10.86 -7.99
N GLN A 23 25.06 9.94 -7.04
CA GLN A 23 26.18 9.35 -6.28
C GLN A 23 26.82 8.22 -7.08
N LYS A 24 28.16 8.16 -7.09
CA LYS A 24 28.89 7.06 -7.72
C LYS A 24 28.56 5.75 -7.00
N ILE A 25 28.37 4.68 -7.76
CA ILE A 25 28.07 3.33 -7.23
C ILE A 25 29.11 2.88 -6.20
N THR A 26 30.37 3.27 -6.39
CA THR A 26 31.48 3.02 -5.45
C THR A 26 31.25 3.65 -4.08
N ASP A 27 30.77 4.89 -4.03
CA ASP A 27 30.57 5.61 -2.78
C ASP A 27 29.35 5.05 -2.06
N VAL A 28 28.30 4.72 -2.81
CA VAL A 28 27.09 4.06 -2.29
C VAL A 28 27.44 2.68 -1.73
N ALA A 29 28.28 1.89 -2.41
CA ALA A 29 28.70 0.57 -1.93
C ALA A 29 29.45 0.65 -0.59
N ARG A 30 30.32 1.65 -0.42
CA ARG A 30 31.02 1.91 0.86
C ARG A 30 30.06 2.32 1.97
N VAL A 31 29.11 3.22 1.68
CA VAL A 31 28.15 3.73 2.67
C VAL A 31 27.25 2.62 3.24
N PHE A 32 26.91 1.62 2.44
CA PHE A 32 26.06 0.52 2.86
C PHE A 32 26.83 -0.76 3.23
N ASP A 33 28.16 -0.73 3.23
CA ASP A 33 29.03 -1.89 3.48
C ASP A 33 28.65 -3.11 2.61
N ILE A 34 28.44 -2.86 1.31
CA ILE A 34 28.09 -3.89 0.33
C ILE A 34 29.14 -3.99 -0.77
N ALA A 35 29.29 -5.19 -1.32
CA ALA A 35 30.17 -5.39 -2.46
C ALA A 35 29.71 -4.55 -3.66
N HIS A 36 30.66 -3.90 -4.34
CA HIS A 36 30.40 -3.08 -5.53
C HIS A 36 29.59 -3.82 -6.61
N SER A 37 29.84 -5.13 -6.77
CA SER A 37 29.12 -5.99 -7.72
C SER A 37 27.61 -6.08 -7.42
N VAL A 38 27.21 -5.97 -6.16
CA VAL A 38 25.80 -6.01 -5.74
C VAL A 38 25.11 -4.69 -6.07
N ALA A 39 25.73 -3.55 -5.72
CA ALA A 39 25.21 -2.23 -6.06
C ALA A 39 25.09 -2.03 -7.58
N SER A 40 26.10 -2.47 -8.34
CA SER A 40 26.11 -2.39 -9.82
C SER A 40 25.01 -3.25 -10.45
N ARG A 41 24.80 -4.48 -9.97
CA ARG A 41 23.71 -5.35 -10.45
C ARG A 41 22.32 -4.79 -10.12
N LEU A 42 22.14 -4.24 -8.92
CA LEU A 42 20.89 -3.59 -8.54
C LEU A 42 20.58 -2.40 -9.46
N TRP A 43 21.57 -1.54 -9.70
CA TRP A 43 21.41 -0.40 -10.61
C TRP A 43 21.08 -0.84 -12.04
N LYS A 44 21.77 -1.85 -12.56
CA LYS A 44 21.50 -2.39 -13.89
C LYS A 44 20.09 -2.98 -14.00
N SER A 45 19.66 -3.76 -13.00
CA SER A 45 18.31 -4.32 -12.92
C SER A 45 17.25 -3.22 -12.89
N PHE A 46 17.47 -2.17 -12.10
CA PHE A 46 16.56 -1.03 -12.01
C PHE A 46 16.46 -0.27 -13.35
N LYS A 47 17.58 0.01 -14.02
CA LYS A 47 17.58 0.64 -15.35
C LYS A 47 16.82 -0.16 -16.40
N THR A 48 16.80 -1.49 -16.28
CA THR A 48 16.08 -2.37 -17.21
C THR A 48 14.60 -2.53 -16.88
N THR A 49 14.22 -2.51 -15.59
CA THR A 49 12.86 -2.90 -15.16
C THR A 49 12.06 -1.80 -14.49
N GLY A 50 12.69 -0.70 -14.07
CA GLY A 50 12.09 0.34 -13.23
C GLY A 50 11.75 -0.10 -11.80
N MET A 51 12.15 -1.31 -11.39
CA MET A 51 11.75 -1.91 -10.11
C MET A 51 12.94 -2.01 -9.14
N CYS A 52 12.72 -1.60 -7.88
CA CYS A 52 13.69 -1.76 -6.79
C CYS A 52 13.56 -3.10 -6.06
N SER A 53 12.38 -3.74 -6.15
CA SER A 53 12.08 -5.02 -5.52
C SER A 53 12.33 -6.20 -6.45
N ARG A 54 12.42 -7.41 -5.88
CA ARG A 54 12.39 -8.63 -6.69
C ARG A 54 10.99 -8.80 -7.30
N ARG A 55 10.91 -9.24 -8.56
CA ARG A 55 9.66 -9.77 -9.10
C ARG A 55 9.26 -10.99 -8.28
N HIS A 56 8.16 -10.89 -7.54
CA HIS A 56 7.40 -12.10 -7.23
C HIS A 56 6.86 -12.62 -8.56
N VAL A 57 7.37 -13.75 -9.03
CA VAL A 57 6.79 -14.45 -10.19
C VAL A 57 5.36 -14.81 -9.79
N GLY A 58 4.41 -14.03 -10.32
CA GLY A 58 3.00 -14.17 -10.01
C GLY A 58 2.45 -15.43 -10.67
N GLY A 59 2.29 -16.50 -9.89
CA GLY A 59 1.30 -17.52 -10.22
C GLY A 59 -0.11 -16.95 -10.09
N ARG A 60 -0.95 -17.25 -11.09
CA ARG A 60 -2.43 -17.16 -11.20
C ARG A 60 -3.14 -16.12 -10.32
N VAL A 61 -3.93 -15.23 -10.95
CA VAL A 61 -4.83 -14.24 -10.32
C VAL A 61 -5.37 -14.77 -8.99
N ARG A 62 -4.80 -14.28 -7.89
CA ARG A 62 -5.26 -14.61 -6.55
C ARG A 62 -6.50 -13.75 -6.29
N LYS A 63 -7.54 -14.35 -5.74
CA LYS A 63 -8.44 -13.59 -4.87
C LYS A 63 -7.53 -12.96 -3.81
N ASN A 64 -7.43 -11.64 -3.78
CA ASN A 64 -6.47 -10.90 -2.94
C ASN A 64 -6.73 -11.08 -1.42
N ILE A 65 -7.84 -11.74 -1.08
CA ILE A 65 -8.27 -12.06 0.27
C ILE A 65 -8.42 -13.59 0.34
N GLN A 66 -7.54 -14.24 1.11
CA GLN A 66 -7.71 -15.64 1.53
C GLN A 66 -7.82 -15.67 3.04
N GLU A 67 -8.95 -16.16 3.55
CA GLU A 67 -9.10 -16.51 4.95
C GLU A 67 -8.16 -17.68 5.24
N LYS A 68 -7.17 -17.48 6.12
CA LYS A 68 -6.19 -18.52 6.48
C LYS A 68 -6.73 -19.44 7.57
N ASP A 69 -7.48 -18.88 8.52
CA ASP A 69 -7.98 -19.57 9.71
C ASP A 69 -9.46 -19.27 9.89
N ARG A 70 -10.30 -20.31 9.91
CA ARG A 70 -11.75 -20.20 10.11
C ARG A 70 -12.06 -20.38 11.59
N TYR A 71 -12.30 -19.28 12.30
CA TYR A 71 -12.72 -19.33 13.71
C TYR A 71 -14.24 -19.54 13.79
N PRO A 72 -14.73 -20.58 14.49
CA PRO A 72 -16.12 -21.02 14.40
C PRO A 72 -17.16 -20.13 15.10
N THR A 73 -16.76 -19.10 15.86
CA THR A 73 -17.70 -18.42 16.77
C THR A 73 -17.74 -16.90 16.72
N CYS A 74 -16.74 -16.20 16.19
CA CYS A 74 -16.81 -14.75 15.93
C CYS A 74 -15.64 -14.28 15.06
N SER A 75 -15.94 -13.56 13.98
CA SER A 75 -14.97 -12.71 13.28
C SER A 75 -15.34 -11.25 13.50
N ILE A 76 -14.33 -10.39 13.66
CA ILE A 76 -14.52 -8.94 13.78
C ILE A 76 -14.13 -8.32 12.44
N MET A 77 -15.01 -7.48 11.90
CA MET A 77 -14.69 -6.67 10.73
C MET A 77 -14.05 -5.36 11.18
N VAL A 78 -13.02 -4.95 10.45
CA VAL A 78 -12.22 -3.80 10.84
C VAL A 78 -11.85 -2.99 9.60
N TRP A 79 -11.93 -1.67 9.72
CA TRP A 79 -11.49 -0.72 8.71
C TRP A 79 -10.27 0.08 9.16
N ALA A 80 -9.36 0.35 8.23
CA ALA A 80 -8.28 1.32 8.41
C ALA A 80 -7.89 1.95 7.07
N GLY A 81 -7.45 3.21 7.13
CA GLY A 81 -6.79 3.90 6.04
C GLY A 81 -5.31 4.13 6.35
N ILE A 82 -4.47 4.10 5.31
CA ILE A 82 -3.02 4.34 5.40
C ILE A 82 -2.63 5.39 4.35
N MET A 83 -1.69 6.26 4.69
CA MET A 83 -1.13 7.32 3.86
C MET A 83 0.39 7.36 4.02
N ILE A 84 1.08 8.09 3.13
CA ILE A 84 2.55 8.19 3.16
C ILE A 84 3.11 8.74 4.49
N ASN A 85 2.36 9.62 5.15
CA ASN A 85 2.75 10.32 6.37
C ASN A 85 1.87 9.96 7.58
N GLY A 86 1.03 8.92 7.50
CA GLY A 86 0.13 8.59 8.60
C GLY A 86 -0.78 7.39 8.36
N ARG A 87 -1.60 7.09 9.37
CA ARG A 87 -2.62 6.04 9.32
C ARG A 87 -3.82 6.45 10.18
N THR A 88 -4.98 5.91 9.89
CA THR A 88 -6.15 6.05 10.77
C THR A 88 -6.00 5.15 11.98
N ARG A 89 -6.75 5.45 13.05
CA ARG A 89 -7.02 4.42 14.06
C ARG A 89 -7.82 3.29 13.40
N LEU A 90 -7.62 2.11 13.95
CA LEU A 90 -8.32 0.90 13.51
C LEU A 90 -9.77 0.99 13.99
N HIS A 91 -10.73 1.00 13.08
CA HIS A 91 -12.16 1.13 13.37
C HIS A 91 -12.83 -0.24 13.29
N GLY A 92 -13.42 -0.70 14.40
CA GLY A 92 -14.23 -1.91 14.41
C GLY A 92 -15.59 -1.63 13.78
N VAL A 93 -15.90 -2.33 12.69
CA VAL A 93 -17.21 -2.27 12.03
C VAL A 93 -18.13 -3.25 12.74
N ALA A 94 -19.35 -2.81 13.08
CA ALA A 94 -20.28 -3.64 13.84
C ALA A 94 -20.60 -4.96 13.12
N ASN A 95 -20.85 -6.03 13.89
CA ASN A 95 -21.11 -7.37 13.35
C ASN A 95 -22.23 -7.37 12.28
N GLY A 96 -22.02 -8.13 11.21
CA GLY A 96 -22.96 -8.25 10.09
C GLY A 96 -22.32 -7.96 8.74
N THR A 97 -23.10 -8.05 7.67
CA THR A 97 -22.62 -7.79 6.30
C THR A 97 -22.39 -6.30 6.09
N MET A 98 -21.26 -5.94 5.49
CA MET A 98 -20.99 -4.57 5.05
C MET A 98 -21.88 -4.23 3.85
N THR A 99 -22.70 -3.18 3.98
CA THR A 99 -23.54 -2.65 2.90
C THR A 99 -23.00 -1.31 2.40
N GLY A 100 -23.50 -0.82 1.27
CA GLY A 100 -23.11 0.50 0.76
C GLY A 100 -23.43 1.63 1.75
N GLN A 101 -24.62 1.59 2.36
CA GLN A 101 -25.03 2.59 3.36
C GLN A 101 -24.15 2.55 4.60
N ARG A 102 -23.84 1.35 5.11
CA ARG A 102 -22.91 1.20 6.25
C ARG A 102 -21.50 1.69 5.92
N CYS A 103 -21.03 1.47 4.69
CA CYS A 103 -19.76 2.03 4.23
C CYS A 103 -19.78 3.57 4.28
N ILE A 104 -20.90 4.21 3.92
CA ILE A 104 -21.05 5.66 4.02
C ILE A 104 -20.98 6.12 5.49
N ASP A 105 -21.82 5.52 6.34
CA ASP A 105 -22.06 5.98 7.71
C ASP A 105 -20.94 5.62 8.67
N GLU A 106 -20.30 4.45 8.50
CA GLU A 106 -19.24 3.96 9.39
C GLU A 106 -17.83 4.30 8.89
N VAL A 107 -17.66 4.56 7.58
CA VAL A 107 -16.33 4.75 6.98
C VAL A 107 -16.16 6.07 6.23
N LEU A 108 -16.98 6.34 5.21
CA LEU A 108 -16.73 7.47 4.30
C LEU A 108 -16.89 8.82 5.01
N LEU A 109 -18.05 9.06 5.63
CA LEU A 109 -18.33 10.34 6.27
C LEU A 109 -17.53 10.57 7.56
N PRO A 110 -17.35 9.58 8.47
CA PRO A 110 -16.60 9.82 9.70
C PRO A 110 -15.09 9.81 9.52
N HIS A 111 -14.56 9.16 8.48
CA HIS A 111 -13.12 8.98 8.34
C HIS A 111 -12.61 9.59 7.03
N VAL A 112 -13.05 9.08 5.88
CA VAL A 112 -12.50 9.51 4.58
C VAL A 112 -12.71 11.00 4.34
N ARG A 113 -13.91 11.53 4.64
CA ARG A 113 -14.22 12.96 4.52
C ARG A 113 -13.33 13.84 5.41
N LEU A 114 -13.06 13.42 6.64
CA LEU A 114 -12.17 14.18 7.54
C LEU A 114 -10.76 14.29 6.96
N PHE A 115 -10.23 13.20 6.40
CA PHE A 115 -8.92 13.22 5.77
C PHE A 115 -8.91 14.01 4.46
N ARG A 116 -9.98 13.95 3.67
CA ARG A 116 -10.14 14.82 2.51
C ARG A 116 -10.09 16.30 2.90
N GLY A 117 -10.75 16.68 4.01
CA GLY A 117 -10.70 18.04 4.54
C GLY A 117 -9.30 18.45 5.00
N ALA A 118 -8.55 17.54 5.65
CA ALA A 118 -7.21 17.82 6.14
C ALA A 118 -6.14 17.89 5.04
N VAL A 119 -6.22 17.02 4.03
CA VAL A 119 -5.23 16.93 2.94
C VAL A 119 -5.51 17.92 1.81
N GLY A 120 -6.78 18.28 1.59
CA GLY A 120 -7.16 19.17 0.50
C GLY A 120 -7.21 18.46 -0.86
N ASP A 121 -7.14 19.22 -1.94
CA ASP A 121 -7.45 18.78 -3.32
C ASP A 121 -6.52 17.70 -3.87
N LYS A 122 -5.42 17.42 -3.18
CA LYS A 122 -4.47 16.36 -3.53
C LYS A 122 -4.87 14.99 -2.94
N PHE A 123 -5.94 14.93 -2.15
CA PHE A 123 -6.42 13.68 -1.57
C PHE A 123 -7.04 12.79 -2.65
N VAL A 124 -6.52 11.56 -2.75
CA VAL A 124 -7.09 10.52 -3.61
C VAL A 124 -7.40 9.32 -2.73
N PHE A 125 -8.66 8.89 -2.76
CA PHE A 125 -9.12 7.71 -2.03
C PHE A 125 -8.91 6.46 -2.88
N MET A 126 -8.38 5.40 -2.27
CA MET A 126 -8.20 4.10 -2.92
C MET A 126 -8.81 3.03 -2.03
N ASP A 127 -9.62 2.16 -2.62
CA ASP A 127 -10.28 1.03 -1.99
C ASP A 127 -10.27 -0.20 -2.92
N ASP A 128 -10.81 -1.31 -2.46
CA ASP A 128 -10.99 -2.50 -3.29
C ASP A 128 -12.34 -2.46 -4.06
N ASN A 129 -12.49 -3.39 -4.99
CA ASN A 129 -13.71 -3.52 -5.80
C ASN A 129 -14.84 -4.30 -5.08
N ALA A 130 -14.88 -4.28 -3.73
CA ALA A 130 -15.96 -4.92 -2.99
C ALA A 130 -17.32 -4.30 -3.35
N THR A 131 -18.36 -5.13 -3.45
CA THR A 131 -19.68 -4.70 -3.92
C THR A 131 -20.27 -3.55 -3.09
N CYS A 132 -20.02 -3.53 -1.77
CA CYS A 132 -20.45 -2.43 -0.90
C CYS A 132 -19.84 -1.07 -1.29
N HIS A 133 -18.57 -1.04 -1.71
CA HIS A 133 -17.86 0.18 -2.15
C HIS A 133 -18.26 0.64 -3.56
N ARG A 134 -18.95 -0.22 -4.32
CA ARG A 134 -19.34 0.01 -5.71
C ARG A 134 -20.85 0.25 -5.88
N THR A 135 -21.57 0.47 -4.79
CA THR A 135 -22.99 0.86 -4.84
C THR A 135 -23.18 2.28 -5.36
N LEU A 136 -24.35 2.57 -5.95
CA LEU A 136 -24.69 3.93 -6.41
C LEU A 136 -24.70 4.94 -5.26
N ALA A 137 -25.16 4.54 -4.08
CA ALA A 137 -25.16 5.41 -2.90
C ALA A 137 -23.73 5.83 -2.50
N VAL A 138 -22.78 4.89 -2.50
CA VAL A 138 -21.37 5.19 -2.22
C VAL A 138 -20.79 6.11 -3.30
N GLN A 139 -21.09 5.85 -4.57
CA GLN A 139 -20.62 6.72 -5.66
C GLN A 139 -21.12 8.16 -5.47
N TYR A 140 -22.42 8.33 -5.24
CA TYR A 140 -23.02 9.63 -5.00
C TYR A 140 -22.43 10.34 -3.77
N CYS A 141 -22.16 9.60 -2.70
CA CYS A 141 -21.48 10.15 -1.51
C CYS A 141 -20.07 10.64 -1.82
N LEU A 142 -19.29 9.90 -2.61
CA LEU A 142 -17.94 10.33 -3.00
C LEU A 142 -17.98 11.57 -3.89
N ASP A 143 -18.92 11.63 -4.83
CA ASP A 143 -19.07 12.76 -5.75
C ASP A 143 -19.51 14.03 -5.01
N SER A 144 -20.49 13.92 -4.09
CA SER A 144 -20.97 15.05 -3.27
C SER A 144 -19.93 15.59 -2.30
N GLU A 145 -19.05 14.73 -1.79
CA GLU A 145 -17.93 15.12 -0.92
C GLU A 145 -16.67 15.51 -1.71
N VAL A 146 -16.74 15.54 -3.05
CA VAL A 146 -15.63 15.89 -3.97
C VAL A 146 -14.37 15.06 -3.66
N ILE A 147 -14.58 13.76 -3.43
CA ILE A 147 -13.52 12.79 -3.15
C ILE A 147 -13.18 12.07 -4.46
N GLN A 148 -11.98 12.34 -4.99
CA GLN A 148 -11.46 11.58 -6.12
C GLN A 148 -11.15 10.15 -5.68
N ARG A 149 -11.75 9.16 -6.36
CA ARG A 149 -11.45 7.75 -6.16
C ARG A 149 -10.54 7.22 -7.28
N LEU A 150 -9.50 6.50 -6.90
CA LEU A 150 -8.69 5.71 -7.81
C LEU A 150 -9.30 4.30 -7.92
N VAL A 151 -9.69 3.91 -9.14
CA VAL A 151 -10.31 2.61 -9.46
C VAL A 151 -9.31 1.74 -10.22
#